data_AF-A0A3B8IMI3-F1
#
_entry.id   AF-A0A3B8IMI3-F1
#
_cell.length_a   1.000
_cell.length_b   1.000
_cell.length_c   1.000
_cell.angle_alpha   90.00
_cell.angle_beta   90.00
_cell.angle_gamma   90.00
#
_symmetry.space_group_name_H-M   'P 1'
#
loop_
_entity.id
_entity.type
_entity.pdbx_description
1 polymer ?
#
loop_
_entity_poly.entity_id
_entity_poly.type
_entity_poly.pdbx_seq_one_letter_code
_entity_poly.pdbx_strand_id
1 'polypeptide(L)'
;MKYISVNLYRKLLNCAQAEGMAPEDFRELATPPEALEGVQAVPADEFFGLHEWLDERLGPGFAIRTGQQMKMDDYGVLGLSWKTCSWAGEIFERSERYFKLLSNTYLWQVEKGDSISKVYLHRKPHRRGLALSNEATLSATV
;
A
#
# COMPACT_ATOMS: atom_id res chain seq x y z
N MET A 1 -4.32 -2.26 13.63
CA MET A 1 -2.93 -2.73 13.75
C MET A 1 -2.08 -1.48 13.80
N LYS A 2 -1.17 -1.36 14.76
CA LYS A 2 -0.32 -0.16 14.90
C LYS A 2 0.87 -0.15 13.93
N TYR A 3 0.97 -1.13 13.04
CA TYR A 3 2.14 -1.35 12.19
C TYR A 3 1.75 -1.69 10.75
N ILE A 4 2.65 -1.43 9.81
CA ILE A 4 2.54 -1.69 8.36
C ILE A 4 3.82 -2.42 7.93
N SER A 5 3.70 -3.38 7.00
CA SER A 5 4.85 -4.12 6.46
C SER A 5 5.97 -3.18 5.98
N VAL A 6 7.21 -3.49 6.39
CA VAL A 6 8.41 -2.73 5.97
C VAL A 6 8.57 -2.69 4.46
N ASN A 7 8.08 -3.72 3.75
CA ASN A 7 8.19 -3.79 2.29
C ASN A 7 7.36 -2.70 1.60
N LEU A 8 6.18 -2.38 2.15
CA LEU A 8 5.35 -1.30 1.62
C LEU A 8 5.98 0.06 1.89
N TYR A 9 6.61 0.25 3.05
CA TYR A 9 7.37 1.46 3.36
C TYR A 9 8.55 1.63 2.41
N ARG A 10 9.33 0.57 2.18
CA ARG A 10 10.46 0.57 1.24
C ARG A 10 10.01 0.91 -0.20
N LYS A 11 8.81 0.49 -0.61
CA LYS A 11 8.27 0.84 -1.93
C LYS A 11 8.03 2.34 -2.11
N LEU A 12 7.56 3.04 -1.08
CA LEU A 12 7.42 4.50 -1.12
C LEU A 12 8.78 5.17 -1.35
N LEU A 13 9.79 4.77 -0.58
CA LEU A 13 11.14 5.33 -0.69
C LEU A 13 11.77 5.04 -2.06
N ASN A 14 11.64 3.79 -2.54
CA ASN A 14 12.17 3.40 -3.85
C ASN A 14 11.48 4.18 -4.99
N CYS A 15 10.16 4.37 -4.90
CA CYS A 15 9.41 5.17 -5.88
C CYS A 15 9.87 6.62 -5.86
N ALA A 16 10.06 7.20 -4.67
CA ALA A 16 10.56 8.55 -4.52
C ALA A 16 11.97 8.75 -5.09
N GLN A 17 12.87 7.79 -4.86
CA GLN A 17 14.22 7.78 -5.44
C GLN A 17 14.18 7.67 -6.96
N ALA A 18 13.32 6.80 -7.50
CA ALA A 18 13.13 6.67 -8.94
C ALA A 18 12.57 7.95 -9.60
N GLU A 19 11.85 8.78 -8.84
CA GLU A 19 11.33 10.08 -9.26
C GLU A 19 12.27 11.26 -8.97
N GLY A 20 13.50 10.99 -8.51
CA GLY A 20 14.59 11.97 -8.44
C GLY A 20 14.96 12.48 -7.05
N MET A 21 14.39 11.93 -5.97
CA MET A 21 14.84 12.25 -4.60
C MET A 21 16.19 11.58 -4.31
N ALA A 22 17.07 12.30 -3.62
CA ALA A 22 18.37 11.79 -3.21
C ALA A 22 18.25 10.93 -1.94
N PRO A 23 19.12 9.91 -1.74
CA PRO A 23 19.16 9.14 -0.49
C PRO A 23 19.26 10.03 0.77
N GLU A 24 19.97 11.15 0.65
CA GLU A 24 20.16 12.17 1.69
C GLU A 24 18.85 12.77 2.19
N ASP A 25 17.84 12.88 1.32
CA ASP A 25 16.55 13.50 1.64
C ASP A 25 15.77 12.69 2.70
N PHE A 26 16.11 11.42 2.89
CA PHE A 26 15.42 10.51 3.82
C PHE A 26 16.08 10.41 5.19
N ARG A 27 17.23 11.05 5.42
CA ARG A 27 18.01 10.90 6.66
C ARG A 27 17.27 11.41 7.90
N GLU A 28 16.38 12.38 7.74
CA GLU A 28 15.59 12.94 8.84
C GLU A 28 14.24 12.22 9.05
N LEU A 29 13.94 11.18 8.28
CA LEU A 29 12.78 10.34 8.56
C LEU A 29 12.95 9.62 9.90
N ALA A 30 11.83 9.36 10.58
CA ALA A 30 11.85 8.60 11.83
C ALA A 30 12.47 7.20 11.67
N THR A 31 12.20 6.54 10.53
CA THR A 31 12.89 5.32 10.10
C THR A 31 13.56 5.56 8.74
N PRO A 32 14.85 5.95 8.72
CA PRO A 32 15.57 6.14 7.47
C PRO A 32 15.84 4.79 6.76
N PRO A 33 16.17 4.78 5.46
CA PRO A 33 16.36 3.56 4.67
C PRO A 33 17.31 2.53 5.31
N GLU A 34 18.38 3.00 5.96
CA GLU A 34 19.40 2.17 6.61
C GLU A 34 18.85 1.48 7.86
N ALA A 35 17.87 2.08 8.53
CA ALA A 35 17.21 1.51 9.71
C ALA A 35 16.14 0.46 9.36
N LEU A 36 15.84 0.25 8.07
CA LEU A 36 14.89 -0.77 7.64
C LEU A 36 15.49 -2.18 7.63
N GLU A 37 16.81 -2.32 7.76
CA GLU A 37 17.46 -3.62 7.86
C GLU A 37 17.07 -4.35 9.16
N GLY A 38 16.57 -5.58 9.04
CA GLY A 38 16.15 -6.40 10.19
C GLY A 38 14.77 -6.06 10.78
N VAL A 39 14.11 -5.00 10.31
CA VAL A 39 12.76 -4.62 10.74
C VAL A 39 11.71 -5.30 9.87
N GLN A 40 10.64 -5.85 10.45
CA GLN A 40 9.54 -6.47 9.70
C GLN A 40 8.37 -5.52 9.41
N ALA A 41 8.17 -4.51 10.27
CA ALA A 41 7.07 -3.57 10.15
C ALA A 41 7.41 -2.22 10.82
N VAL A 42 6.84 -1.14 10.30
CA VAL A 42 6.97 0.23 10.82
C VAL A 42 5.64 0.68 11.44
N PRO A 43 5.63 1.64 12.38
CA PRO A 43 4.39 2.22 12.89
C PRO A 43 3.49 2.75 11.77
N ALA A 44 2.18 2.53 11.88
CA ALA A 44 1.22 2.96 10.86
C ALA A 44 1.18 4.49 10.69
N ASP A 45 1.31 5.23 11.79
CA ASP A 45 1.34 6.69 11.76
C ASP A 45 2.58 7.23 11.03
N GLU A 46 3.69 6.51 11.11
CA GLU A 46 4.90 6.85 10.36
C GLU A 46 4.71 6.57 8.86
N PHE A 47 4.12 5.42 8.51
CA PHE A 47 3.81 5.08 7.12
C PHE A 47 2.84 6.10 6.49
N PHE A 48 1.79 6.52 7.21
CA PHE A 48 0.89 7.56 6.72
C PHE A 48 1.56 8.93 6.67
N GLY A 49 2.42 9.25 7.65
CA GLY A 49 3.23 10.47 7.62
C GLY A 49 4.16 10.52 6.40
N LEU A 50 4.76 9.39 6.03
CA LEU A 50 5.60 9.30 4.84
C LEU A 50 4.80 9.55 3.55
N HIS A 51 3.58 9.02 3.44
CA HIS A 51 2.69 9.33 2.32
C HIS A 51 2.42 10.84 2.19
N GLU A 52 2.13 11.52 3.31
CA GLU A 52 1.89 12.97 3.32
C GLU A 52 3.15 13.74 2.90
N TRP A 53 4.29 13.40 3.51
CA TRP A 53 5.57 14.05 3.27
C TRP A 53 6.03 13.92 1.80
N LEU A 54 5.77 12.78 1.17
CA LEU A 54 6.09 12.52 -0.24
C LEU A 54 5.10 13.19 -1.20
N ASP A 55 3.79 13.19 -0.92
CA ASP A 55 2.78 13.88 -1.74
C ASP A 55 3.05 15.40 -1.79
N GLU A 56 3.53 15.99 -0.69
CA GLU A 56 3.93 17.40 -0.64
C GLU A 56 5.15 17.73 -1.51
N ARG A 57 6.07 16.78 -1.71
CA ARG A 57 7.35 16.99 -2.41
C ARG A 57 7.31 16.58 -3.88
N LEU A 58 6.66 15.46 -4.17
CA LEU A 58 6.57 14.85 -5.51
C LEU A 58 5.22 15.12 -6.19
N GLY A 59 4.31 15.77 -5.46
CA GLY A 59 3.03 16.22 -5.96
C GLY A 59 1.97 15.12 -6.06
N PRO A 60 0.75 15.52 -6.48
CA PRO A 60 -0.39 14.63 -6.54
C PRO A 60 -0.16 13.38 -7.38
N GLY A 61 -0.83 12.29 -6.98
CA GLY A 61 -0.76 11.02 -7.67
C GLY A 61 0.51 10.21 -7.38
N PHE A 62 1.43 10.70 -6.54
CA PHE A 62 2.59 9.93 -6.09
C PHE A 62 2.17 8.60 -5.44
N ALA A 63 1.11 8.61 -4.63
CA ALA A 63 0.58 7.40 -4.02
C ALA A 63 0.07 6.39 -5.06
N ILE A 64 -0.55 6.86 -6.14
CA ILE A 64 -1.01 6.01 -7.26
C ILE A 64 0.19 5.39 -7.98
N ARG A 65 1.21 6.19 -8.31
CA ARG A 65 2.43 5.69 -8.98
C ARG A 65 3.16 4.66 -8.12
N THR A 66 3.21 4.88 -6.81
CA THR A 66 3.75 3.88 -5.86
C THR A 66 2.91 2.60 -5.86
N GLY A 67 1.58 2.72 -5.81
CA GLY A 67 0.67 1.57 -5.86
C GLY A 67 0.84 0.74 -7.13
N GLN A 68 1.00 1.38 -8.29
CA GLN A 68 1.25 0.71 -9.58
C GLN A 68 2.59 -0.06 -9.64
N GLN A 69 3.54 0.25 -8.76
CA GLN A 69 4.81 -0.50 -8.64
C GLN A 69 4.72 -1.72 -7.72
N MET A 70 3.58 -1.93 -7.07
CA MET A 70 3.37 -3.09 -6.23
C MET A 70 3.27 -4.36 -7.07
N LYS A 71 3.96 -5.40 -6.62
CA LYS A 71 3.95 -6.72 -7.23
C LYS A 71 3.31 -7.70 -6.25
N MET A 72 2.76 -8.79 -6.76
CA MET A 72 2.17 -9.83 -5.90
C MET A 72 3.14 -10.31 -4.81
N ASP A 73 4.45 -10.40 -5.10
CA ASP A 73 5.46 -10.81 -4.11
C ASP A 73 5.62 -9.85 -2.91
N ASP A 74 5.18 -8.60 -3.04
CA ASP A 74 5.24 -7.62 -1.96
C ASP A 74 4.21 -7.93 -0.85
N TYR A 75 3.22 -8.80 -1.13
CA TYR A 75 2.09 -9.12 -0.25
C TYR A 75 2.21 -10.48 0.45
N GLY A 76 3.34 -11.18 0.33
CA GLY A 76 3.59 -12.46 0.99
C GLY A 76 2.51 -13.51 0.66
N VAL A 77 1.88 -14.10 1.69
CA VAL A 77 0.86 -15.15 1.51
C VAL A 77 -0.39 -14.64 0.78
N LEU A 78 -0.75 -13.36 0.94
CA LEU A 78 -1.83 -12.77 0.14
C LEU A 78 -1.44 -12.72 -1.34
N GLY A 79 -0.19 -12.35 -1.61
CA GLY A 79 0.39 -12.39 -2.95
C GLY A 79 0.32 -13.76 -3.60
N LEU A 80 0.70 -14.81 -2.86
CA LEU A 80 0.58 -16.20 -3.31
C LEU A 80 -0.88 -16.59 -3.59
N SER A 81 -1.80 -16.11 -2.75
CA SER A 81 -3.24 -16.28 -2.96
C SER A 81 -3.69 -15.64 -4.26
N TRP A 82 -3.20 -14.45 -4.62
CA TRP A 82 -3.52 -13.83 -5.90
C TRP A 82 -2.91 -14.55 -7.10
N LYS A 83 -1.69 -15.07 -6.99
CA LYS A 83 -1.02 -15.83 -8.06
C LYS A 83 -1.74 -17.10 -8.48
N THR A 84 -2.65 -17.61 -7.65
CA THR A 84 -3.43 -18.82 -7.93
C THR A 84 -4.87 -18.51 -8.35
N CYS A 85 -5.18 -17.24 -8.65
CA CYS A 85 -6.42 -16.83 -9.31
C CYS A 85 -6.36 -17.12 -10.81
N SER A 86 -7.46 -17.61 -11.38
CA SER A 86 -7.67 -17.74 -12.82
C SER A 86 -8.31 -16.50 -13.44
N TRP A 87 -8.99 -15.68 -12.63
CA TRP A 87 -9.71 -14.48 -13.09
C TRP A 87 -9.40 -13.27 -12.22
N ALA A 88 -9.41 -12.07 -12.82
CA ALA A 88 -9.17 -10.82 -12.09
C ALA A 88 -10.18 -10.61 -10.94
N GLY A 89 -11.45 -10.99 -11.13
CA GLY A 89 -12.47 -10.91 -10.07
C GLY A 89 -12.10 -11.69 -8.80
N GLU A 90 -11.42 -12.83 -8.94
CA GLU A 90 -11.02 -13.66 -7.81
C GLU A 90 -9.95 -12.96 -6.93
N ILE A 91 -9.15 -12.04 -7.48
CA ILE A 91 -8.20 -11.25 -6.70
C ILE A 91 -8.94 -10.43 -5.64
N PHE A 92 -10.06 -9.79 -6.01
CA PHE A 92 -10.87 -9.00 -5.10
C PHE A 92 -11.62 -9.88 -4.09
N GLU A 93 -12.17 -11.02 -4.51
CA GLU A 93 -12.83 -11.99 -3.63
C GLU A 93 -11.86 -12.54 -2.56
N ARG A 94 -10.63 -12.86 -2.98
CA ARG A 94 -9.57 -13.31 -2.07
C ARG A 94 -9.08 -12.17 -1.18
N SER A 95 -9.10 -10.93 -1.65
CA SER A 95 -8.78 -9.76 -0.83
C SER A 95 -9.78 -9.59 0.31
N GLU A 96 -11.09 -9.69 0.07
CA GLU A 96 -12.10 -9.67 1.14
C GLU A 96 -11.81 -10.70 2.26
N ARG A 97 -11.34 -11.89 1.87
CA ARG A 97 -11.05 -12.98 2.82
C ARG A 97 -9.70 -12.87 3.52
N TYR A 98 -8.63 -12.59 2.77
CA TYR A 98 -7.24 -12.76 3.23
C TYR A 98 -6.51 -11.46 3.53
N PHE A 99 -7.03 -10.28 3.15
CA PHE A 99 -6.34 -9.01 3.41
C PHE A 99 -6.18 -8.72 4.91
N LYS A 100 -7.06 -9.30 5.75
CA LYS A 100 -6.97 -9.27 7.21
C LYS A 100 -5.64 -9.81 7.76
N LEU A 101 -4.93 -10.65 6.99
CA LEU A 101 -3.59 -11.15 7.33
C LEU A 101 -2.50 -10.08 7.21
N LEU A 102 -2.70 -9.08 6.33
CA LEU A 102 -1.77 -7.96 6.15
C LEU A 102 -2.16 -6.72 6.96
N SER A 103 -3.47 -6.48 7.11
CA SER A 103 -3.96 -5.36 7.89
C SER A 103 -5.42 -5.56 8.28
N ASN A 104 -5.77 -5.17 9.50
CA ASN A 104 -7.16 -5.04 9.93
C ASN A 104 -7.66 -3.58 9.86
N THR A 105 -6.92 -2.70 9.17
CA THR A 105 -7.26 -1.28 9.10
C THR A 105 -8.25 -0.96 7.99
N TYR A 106 -8.60 -1.91 7.13
CA TYR A 106 -9.60 -1.77 6.07
C TYR A 106 -10.22 -3.11 5.69
N LEU A 107 -11.39 -3.02 5.07
CA LEU A 107 -12.13 -4.17 4.55
C LEU A 107 -12.38 -3.99 3.06
N TRP A 108 -12.01 -5.00 2.27
CA TRP A 108 -12.50 -5.13 0.90
C TRP A 108 -13.88 -5.78 0.93
N GLN A 109 -14.78 -5.31 0.06
CA GLN A 109 -16.06 -5.96 -0.20
C GLN A 109 -16.28 -6.02 -1.71
N VAL A 110 -16.72 -7.17 -2.19
CA VAL A 110 -17.09 -7.37 -3.60
C VAL A 110 -18.58 -7.64 -3.71
N GLU A 111 -19.29 -6.79 -4.42
CA GLU A 111 -20.68 -7.03 -4.81
C GLU A 111 -20.70 -7.55 -6.25
N LYS A 112 -20.94 -8.86 -6.40
CA LYS A 112 -21.08 -9.49 -7.71
C LYS A 112 -22.37 -9.03 -8.37
N GLY A 113 -22.27 -8.58 -9.62
CA GLY A 113 -23.40 -8.31 -10.50
C GLY A 113 -23.27 -9.08 -11.80
N ASP A 114 -24.34 -9.12 -12.59
CA ASP A 114 -24.41 -9.96 -13.79
C ASP A 114 -23.39 -9.55 -14.87
N SER A 115 -23.22 -8.25 -15.11
CA SER A 115 -22.28 -7.70 -16.10
C SER A 115 -21.16 -6.86 -15.49
N ILE A 116 -21.41 -6.26 -14.32
CA ILE A 116 -20.47 -5.40 -13.61
C ILE A 116 -20.49 -5.78 -12.14
N SER A 117 -19.31 -6.08 -11.59
CA SER A 117 -19.10 -6.21 -10.15
C SER A 117 -18.59 -4.90 -9.57
N LYS A 118 -18.98 -4.60 -8.33
CA LYS A 118 -18.51 -3.41 -7.62
C LYS A 118 -17.52 -3.82 -6.55
N VAL A 119 -16.40 -3.11 -6.49
CA VAL A 119 -15.35 -3.33 -5.50
C VAL A 119 -15.31 -2.12 -4.57
N TYR A 120 -15.43 -2.38 -3.28
CA TYR A 120 -15.40 -1.35 -2.24
C TYR A 120 -14.19 -1.54 -1.35
N LEU A 121 -13.50 -0.44 -1.06
CA LEU A 121 -12.47 -0.35 -0.03
C LEU A 121 -13.03 0.44 1.15
N HIS A 122 -13.47 -0.27 2.19
CA HIS A 122 -14.03 0.33 3.41
C HIS A 122 -12.91 0.74 4.36
N ARG A 123 -12.47 1.99 4.20
CA ARG A 123 -11.48 2.62 5.09
C ARG A 123 -11.69 4.12 5.17
N LYS A 124 -12.40 4.58 6.19
CA LYS A 124 -12.62 6.02 6.39
C LYS A 124 -11.29 6.70 6.78
N PRO A 125 -10.77 7.64 5.98
CA PRO A 125 -9.54 8.33 6.32
C PRO A 125 -9.77 9.31 7.47
N HIS A 126 -8.89 9.30 8.47
CA HIS A 126 -8.84 10.29 9.55
C HIS A 126 -7.67 11.28 9.41
N ARG A 127 -6.80 11.06 8.41
CA ARG A 127 -5.68 11.93 8.02
C ARG A 127 -5.39 11.77 6.52
N ARG A 128 -4.65 12.72 5.94
CA ARG A 128 -4.37 12.76 4.49
C ARG A 128 -3.58 11.55 4.02
N GLY A 129 -2.57 11.12 4.78
CA GLY A 129 -1.74 9.97 4.46
C GLY A 129 -2.51 8.66 4.40
N LEU A 130 -3.59 8.55 5.18
CA LEU A 130 -4.49 7.42 5.11
C LEU A 130 -5.34 7.43 3.82
N ALA A 131 -5.78 8.61 3.38
CA ALA A 131 -6.48 8.76 2.11
C ALA A 131 -5.55 8.41 0.92
N LEU A 132 -4.31 8.91 0.95
CA LEU A 132 -3.28 8.56 -0.04
C LEU A 132 -2.97 7.06 -0.04
N SER A 133 -2.86 6.45 1.14
CA SER A 133 -2.70 4.99 1.27
C SER A 133 -3.88 4.21 0.66
N ASN A 134 -5.11 4.74 0.69
CA ASN A 134 -6.25 4.12 0.01
C ASN A 134 -6.11 4.20 -1.52
N GLU A 135 -5.65 5.33 -2.07
CA GLU A 135 -5.38 5.47 -3.50
C GLU A 135 -4.28 4.50 -3.96
N ALA A 136 -3.20 4.39 -3.19
CA ALA A 136 -2.13 3.40 -3.43
C ALA A 136 -2.66 1.96 -3.36
N THR A 137 -3.55 1.67 -2.40
CA THR A 137 -4.13 0.33 -2.23
C THR A 137 -5.01 -0.06 -3.42
N LEU A 138 -5.85 0.87 -3.91
CA LEU A 138 -6.69 0.63 -5.08
C LEU A 138 -5.86 0.46 -6.35
N SER A 139 -4.89 1.34 -6.57
CA SER A 139 -4.01 1.29 -7.76
C SER A 139 -3.08 0.08 -7.79
N ALA A 140 -2.78 -0.53 -6.66
CA ALA A 140 -2.01 -1.78 -6.60
C ALA A 140 -2.83 -3.04 -6.97
N THR A 141 -4.16 -2.92 -7.06
CA THR A 141 -5.06 -4.05 -7.32
C THR A 141 -5.58 -4.10 -8.77
N VAL A 142 -5.13 -3.18 -9.64
CA VAL A 142 -5.53 -3.07 -11.06
C VAL A 142 -4.34 -2.89 -12.00
#